data_AF-A0A536MA37-F1
#
_entry.id   AF-A0A536MA37-F1
#
_cell.length_a   1.000
_cell.length_b   1.000
_cell.length_c   1.000
_cell.angle_alpha   90.00
_cell.angle_beta   90.00
_cell.angle_gamma   90.00
#
_symmetry.space_group_name_H-M   'P 1'
#
loop_
_entity.id
_entity.type
_entity.pdbx_description
1 polymer ?
#
loop_
_entity_poly.entity_id
_entity_poly.type
_entity_poly.pdbx_seq_one_letter_code
_entity_poly.pdbx_strand_id
1 'polypeptide(L)'
;MKRFPLDSFQRLILASSLMLAWVAILPVSAQAAGPIHTNFSFTIPDDNVCGIPVMTSGIGVDNFTPILDSDGNMVGFLDTGEVHITFTAANGKSVQVSAAGPITGNLTVNPDGTLTFTTTFKGLPERISTTRGAILTRDAGIIMFSTTVDSEGNVISQTFTQSGPHPEADADFALFCEVVTAALA
;
A
#
# COMPACT_ATOMS: atom_id res chain seq x y z
N MET A 1 -10.65 18.41 8.66
CA MET A 1 -9.33 17.88 9.04
C MET A 1 -9.55 16.94 10.22
N LYS A 2 -9.58 15.61 9.99
CA LYS A 2 -9.69 14.63 11.07
C LYS A 2 -8.27 14.34 11.58
N ARG A 3 -8.05 14.45 12.88
CA ARG A 3 -6.80 14.04 13.56
C ARG A 3 -7.04 12.63 14.10
N PHE A 4 -6.32 11.64 13.61
CA PHE A 4 -6.37 10.28 14.15
C PHE A 4 -5.30 10.09 15.24
N PRO A 5 -5.55 9.26 16.26
CA PRO A 5 -4.56 8.92 17.29
C PRO A 5 -3.39 8.15 16.68
N LEU A 6 -2.15 8.55 17.01
CA LEU A 6 -0.90 8.04 16.44
C LEU A 6 -0.71 6.51 16.55
N ASP A 7 -1.31 5.86 17.56
CA ASP A 7 -1.01 4.46 17.90
C ASP A 7 -1.68 3.42 16.97
N SER A 8 -2.86 3.73 16.41
CA SER A 8 -3.52 2.85 15.42
C SER A 8 -2.84 2.97 14.05
N PHE A 9 -2.40 4.19 13.72
CA PHE A 9 -1.84 4.55 12.42
C PHE A 9 -0.37 4.09 12.21
N GLN A 10 0.37 3.76 13.28
CA GLN A 10 1.68 3.11 13.15
C GLN A 10 1.62 1.75 12.43
N ARG A 11 0.47 1.06 12.49
CA ARG A 11 0.25 -0.18 11.73
C ARG A 11 0.02 0.06 10.24
N LEU A 12 -0.51 1.24 9.87
CA LEU A 12 -0.66 1.68 8.48
C LEU A 12 0.71 1.78 7.77
N ILE A 13 1.71 2.30 8.49
CA ILE A 13 3.07 2.42 7.96
C ILE A 13 3.67 1.03 7.73
N LEU A 14 3.48 0.06 8.62
CA LEU A 14 4.08 -1.28 8.48
C LEU A 14 3.49 -2.09 7.32
N ALA A 15 2.19 -1.94 7.01
CA ALA A 15 1.59 -2.61 5.86
C ALA A 15 1.98 -1.97 4.52
N SER A 16 2.05 -0.63 4.44
CA SER A 16 2.52 0.08 3.24
C SER A 16 4.05 0.05 3.06
N SER A 17 4.82 -0.15 4.13
CA SER A 17 6.28 -0.31 4.07
C SER A 17 6.73 -1.73 3.80
N LEU A 18 5.84 -2.74 3.86
CA LEU A 18 6.22 -4.11 3.48
C LEU A 18 6.51 -4.24 1.97
N MET A 19 5.93 -3.39 1.11
CA MET A 19 6.33 -3.32 -0.31
C MET A 19 7.63 -2.51 -0.53
N LEU A 20 7.93 -1.52 0.31
CA LEU A 20 9.16 -0.72 0.22
C LEU A 20 10.39 -1.42 0.83
N ALA A 21 10.20 -2.39 1.72
CA ALA A 21 11.31 -3.09 2.40
C ALA A 21 12.11 -4.03 1.48
N TRP A 22 11.57 -4.45 0.32
CA TRP A 22 12.30 -5.31 -0.61
C TRP A 22 13.28 -4.55 -1.52
N VAL A 23 13.19 -3.22 -1.62
CA VAL A 23 14.06 -2.43 -2.51
C VAL A 23 15.32 -1.91 -1.81
N ALA A 24 15.39 -1.96 -0.48
CA ALA A 24 16.46 -1.31 0.30
C ALA A 24 17.78 -2.10 0.47
N ILE A 25 17.94 -3.30 -0.10
CA ILE A 25 19.16 -4.14 0.11
C ILE A 25 20.04 -4.24 -1.16
N LEU A 26 19.67 -3.62 -2.28
CA LEU A 26 20.55 -3.61 -3.45
C LEU A 26 21.57 -2.47 -3.34
N PRO A 27 22.88 -2.74 -3.49
CA PRO A 27 23.87 -1.67 -3.63
C PRO A 27 23.52 -0.87 -4.88
N VAL A 28 23.06 0.37 -4.69
CA VAL A 28 22.77 1.30 -5.77
C VAL A 28 24.11 1.76 -6.36
N SER A 29 24.64 0.98 -7.29
CA SER A 29 25.57 1.55 -8.27
C SER A 29 24.79 2.58 -9.08
N ALA A 30 25.34 3.78 -9.21
CA ALA A 30 24.79 4.90 -9.98
C ALA A 30 24.64 4.51 -11.48
N GLN A 31 23.64 3.72 -11.78
CA GLN A 31 23.00 3.66 -13.09
C GLN A 31 21.88 4.68 -13.04
N ALA A 32 21.79 5.53 -14.07
CA ALA A 32 20.62 6.38 -14.27
C ALA A 32 19.36 5.57 -13.99
N ALA A 33 18.66 5.91 -12.92
CA ALA A 33 17.58 5.08 -12.39
C ALA A 33 16.37 5.19 -13.32
N GLY A 34 16.38 4.36 -14.37
CA GLY A 34 15.22 4.17 -15.24
C GLY A 34 14.09 3.46 -14.49
N PRO A 35 12.90 3.39 -15.08
CA PRO A 35 11.80 2.61 -14.54
C PRO A 35 12.23 1.16 -14.25
N ILE A 36 11.89 0.68 -13.05
CA ILE A 36 12.06 -0.70 -12.62
C ILE A 36 10.75 -1.41 -12.90
N HIS A 37 10.80 -2.45 -13.72
CA HIS A 37 9.65 -3.24 -14.10
C HIS A 37 9.78 -4.64 -13.51
N THR A 38 8.86 -5.00 -12.62
CA THR A 38 8.85 -6.30 -11.92
C THR A 38 7.56 -7.03 -12.21
N ASN A 39 7.67 -8.32 -12.55
CA ASN A 39 6.55 -9.24 -12.57
C ASN A 39 6.81 -10.24 -11.45
N PHE A 40 5.78 -10.56 -10.67
CA PHE A 40 5.93 -11.54 -9.60
C PHE A 40 4.73 -12.47 -9.55
N SER A 41 4.99 -13.68 -9.13
CA SER A 41 3.97 -14.63 -8.71
C SER A 41 4.47 -15.41 -7.52
N PHE A 42 3.56 -15.79 -6.63
CA PHE A 42 3.90 -16.54 -5.44
C PHE A 42 2.75 -17.45 -5.02
N THR A 43 3.11 -18.49 -4.27
CA THR A 43 2.18 -19.36 -3.57
C THR A 43 2.76 -19.64 -2.20
N ILE A 44 1.96 -19.44 -1.16
CA ILE A 44 2.28 -19.74 0.22
C ILE A 44 1.35 -20.88 0.65
N PRO A 45 1.84 -22.13 0.70
CA PRO A 45 1.09 -23.21 1.33
C PRO A 45 1.02 -22.96 2.84
N ASP A 46 -0.10 -23.34 3.46
CA ASP A 46 -0.32 -23.30 4.91
C ASP A 46 -0.25 -21.91 5.56
N ASP A 47 -0.77 -20.90 4.86
CA ASP A 47 -0.91 -19.54 5.38
C ASP A 47 -2.06 -19.43 6.40
N ASN A 48 -2.06 -18.37 7.20
CA ASN A 48 -3.12 -18.07 8.15
C ASN A 48 -3.60 -16.63 8.00
N VAL A 49 -4.82 -16.46 7.51
CA VAL A 49 -5.45 -15.15 7.32
C VAL A 49 -6.59 -15.01 8.31
N CYS A 50 -6.47 -14.06 9.23
CA CYS A 50 -7.47 -13.76 10.24
C CYS A 50 -7.90 -14.99 11.07
N GLY A 51 -6.94 -15.89 11.36
CA GLY A 51 -7.19 -17.13 12.10
C GLY A 51 -7.67 -18.30 11.24
N ILE A 52 -7.92 -18.10 9.94
CA ILE A 52 -8.36 -19.15 9.01
C ILE A 52 -7.15 -19.72 8.27
N PRO A 53 -6.90 -21.04 8.33
CA PRO A 53 -5.91 -21.68 7.49
C PRO A 53 -6.31 -21.60 6.01
N VAL A 54 -5.42 -21.06 5.18
CA VAL A 54 -5.65 -20.86 3.75
C VAL A 54 -4.41 -21.21 2.93
N MET A 55 -4.61 -21.52 1.65
CA MET A 55 -3.57 -21.38 0.65
C MET A 55 -3.67 -19.96 0.07
N THR A 56 -2.55 -19.24 0.08
CA THR A 56 -2.46 -17.91 -0.52
C THR A 56 -1.71 -18.00 -1.84
N SER A 57 -2.27 -17.46 -2.91
CA SER A 57 -1.57 -17.26 -4.18
C SER A 57 -1.68 -15.82 -4.62
N GLY A 58 -0.63 -15.32 -5.28
CA GLY A 58 -0.64 -13.96 -5.78
C GLY A 58 0.09 -13.82 -7.10
N ILE A 59 -0.33 -12.86 -7.89
CA ILE A 59 0.33 -12.43 -9.12
C ILE A 59 0.23 -10.92 -9.22
N GLY A 60 1.28 -10.29 -9.71
CA GLY A 60 1.24 -8.86 -9.95
C GLY A 60 2.35 -8.37 -10.86
N VAL A 61 2.17 -7.13 -11.26
CA VAL A 61 3.14 -6.32 -11.99
C VAL A 61 3.34 -5.02 -11.23
N ASP A 62 4.57 -4.56 -11.22
CA ASP A 62 4.99 -3.37 -10.51
C ASP A 62 5.93 -2.55 -11.40
N ASN A 63 5.68 -1.25 -11.48
CA ASN A 63 6.45 -0.35 -12.34
C ASN A 63 6.85 0.87 -11.53
N PHE A 64 8.00 0.80 -10.88
CA PHE A 64 8.52 1.86 -10.04
C PHE A 64 9.43 2.79 -10.84
N THR A 65 9.10 4.08 -10.86
CA THR A 65 9.87 5.13 -11.52
C THR A 65 10.33 6.16 -10.48
N PRO A 66 11.62 6.17 -10.09
CA PRO A 66 12.15 7.20 -9.21
C PRO A 66 12.20 8.55 -9.94
N ILE A 67 11.92 9.62 -9.21
CA ILE A 67 12.07 11.00 -9.67
C ILE A 67 13.29 11.57 -8.94
N LEU A 68 14.32 11.92 -9.70
CA LEU A 68 15.59 12.43 -9.17
C LEU A 68 15.74 13.93 -9.44
N ASP A 69 16.42 14.63 -8.54
CA ASP A 69 16.90 15.99 -8.77
C ASP A 69 18.16 16.02 -9.67
N SER A 70 18.72 17.22 -9.90
CA SER A 70 19.94 17.39 -10.71
C SER A 70 21.18 16.75 -10.09
N ASP A 71 21.17 16.53 -8.78
CA ASP A 71 22.27 15.94 -8.03
C ASP A 71 22.13 14.41 -7.92
N GLY A 72 21.04 13.85 -8.47
CA GLY A 72 20.75 12.42 -8.47
C GLY A 72 20.06 11.93 -7.19
N ASN A 73 19.62 12.81 -6.29
CA ASN A 73 18.87 12.42 -5.10
C ASN A 73 17.40 12.17 -5.46
N MET A 74 16.79 11.17 -4.83
CA MET A 74 15.37 10.89 -5.02
C MET A 74 14.51 11.95 -4.32
N VAL A 75 13.72 12.67 -5.11
CA VAL A 75 12.77 13.70 -4.65
C VAL A 75 11.31 13.27 -4.83
N GLY A 76 11.08 12.10 -5.40
CA GLY A 76 9.76 11.51 -5.53
C GLY A 76 9.78 10.18 -6.26
N PHE A 77 8.59 9.66 -6.53
CA PHE A 77 8.41 8.47 -7.35
C PHE A 77 7.01 8.44 -7.98
N LEU A 78 6.90 7.71 -9.07
CA LEU A 78 5.66 7.18 -9.61
C LEU A 78 5.75 5.67 -9.61
N ASP A 79 4.82 5.03 -8.95
CA ASP A 79 4.65 3.58 -8.97
C ASP A 79 3.31 3.26 -9.61
N THR A 80 3.31 2.40 -10.62
CA THR A 80 2.09 1.85 -11.20
C THR A 80 2.13 0.35 -11.16
N GLY A 81 1.20 -0.24 -10.43
CA GLY A 81 1.12 -1.68 -10.30
C GLY A 81 -0.31 -2.19 -10.33
N GLU A 82 -0.41 -3.49 -10.52
CA GLU A 82 -1.62 -4.26 -10.34
C GLU A 82 -1.25 -5.58 -9.65
N VAL A 83 -1.99 -5.93 -8.62
CA VAL A 83 -1.81 -7.19 -7.89
C VAL A 83 -3.16 -7.84 -7.65
N HIS A 84 -3.18 -9.17 -7.77
CA HIS A 84 -4.29 -10.03 -7.38
C HIS A 84 -3.77 -11.09 -6.42
N ILE A 85 -4.35 -11.14 -5.24
CA ILE A 85 -4.08 -12.14 -4.21
C ILE A 85 -5.35 -12.94 -3.99
N THR A 86 -5.26 -14.25 -3.97
CA THR A 86 -6.36 -15.17 -3.70
C THR A 86 -6.06 -15.97 -2.44
N PHE A 87 -6.96 -15.90 -1.46
CA PHE A 87 -6.99 -16.75 -0.29
C PHE A 87 -7.98 -17.89 -0.53
N THR A 88 -7.55 -19.13 -0.35
CA THR A 88 -8.40 -20.32 -0.53
C THR A 88 -8.41 -21.16 0.75
N ALA A 89 -9.57 -21.27 1.38
CA ALA A 89 -9.73 -22.08 2.58
C ALA A 89 -9.89 -23.58 2.25
N ALA A 90 -9.67 -24.44 3.25
CA ALA A 90 -9.76 -25.90 3.09
C ALA A 90 -11.17 -26.39 2.65
N ASN A 91 -12.21 -25.60 2.91
CA ASN A 91 -13.58 -25.88 2.45
C ASN A 91 -13.81 -25.54 0.96
N GLY A 92 -12.79 -25.06 0.25
CA GLY A 92 -12.84 -24.68 -1.16
C GLY A 92 -13.42 -23.30 -1.44
N LYS A 93 -13.77 -22.51 -0.41
CA LYS A 93 -14.16 -21.11 -0.58
C LYS A 93 -12.92 -20.25 -0.77
N SER A 94 -13.06 -19.20 -1.58
CA SER A 94 -11.96 -18.29 -1.87
C SER A 94 -12.40 -16.84 -1.90
N VAL A 95 -11.49 -15.97 -1.45
CA VAL A 95 -11.59 -14.51 -1.50
C VAL A 95 -10.42 -13.99 -2.31
N GLN A 96 -10.68 -13.00 -3.17
CA GLN A 96 -9.68 -12.26 -3.91
C GLN A 96 -9.55 -10.85 -3.35
N VAL A 97 -8.32 -10.46 -3.06
CA VAL A 97 -7.91 -9.08 -2.80
C VAL A 97 -7.16 -8.59 -4.04
N SER A 98 -7.52 -7.42 -4.54
CA SER A 98 -6.84 -6.81 -5.68
C SER A 98 -6.60 -5.34 -5.44
N ALA A 99 -5.44 -4.85 -5.87
CA ALA A 99 -5.10 -3.43 -5.86
C ALA A 99 -4.58 -3.01 -7.23
N ALA A 100 -4.93 -1.80 -7.65
CA ALA A 100 -4.48 -1.24 -8.92
C ALA A 100 -4.51 0.30 -8.92
N GLY A 101 -3.63 0.88 -9.71
CA GLY A 101 -3.58 2.32 -9.95
C GLY A 101 -2.29 2.96 -9.44
N PRO A 102 -2.07 4.24 -9.78
CA PRO A 102 -0.80 4.88 -9.48
C PRO A 102 -0.69 5.27 -8.01
N ILE A 103 0.50 5.03 -7.46
CA ILE A 103 0.97 5.59 -6.20
C ILE A 103 2.05 6.61 -6.55
N THR A 104 1.93 7.83 -6.04
CA THR A 104 2.96 8.86 -6.24
C THR A 104 3.49 9.33 -4.91
N GLY A 105 4.81 9.41 -4.79
CA GLY A 105 5.48 10.05 -3.67
C GLY A 105 6.14 11.35 -4.11
N ASN A 106 6.09 12.35 -3.25
CA ASN A 106 6.82 13.60 -3.42
C ASN A 106 7.46 14.02 -2.10
N LEU A 107 8.74 14.37 -2.15
CA LEU A 107 9.49 14.94 -1.05
C LEU A 107 9.56 16.46 -1.23
N THR A 108 9.33 17.20 -0.15
CA THR A 108 9.49 18.65 -0.12
C THR A 108 10.35 19.02 1.07
N VAL A 109 11.40 19.79 0.82
CA VAL A 109 12.21 20.41 1.87
C VAL A 109 11.55 21.74 2.23
N ASN A 110 11.14 21.88 3.50
CA ASN A 110 10.49 23.08 3.98
C ASN A 110 11.52 24.17 4.32
N PRO A 111 11.15 25.46 4.32
CA PRO A 111 12.05 26.55 4.67
C PRO A 111 12.65 26.49 6.08
N ASP A 112 11.99 25.78 6.99
CA ASP A 112 12.46 25.56 8.37
C ASP A 112 13.40 24.35 8.52
N GLY A 113 13.75 23.69 7.40
CA GLY A 113 14.64 22.53 7.37
C GLY A 113 13.95 21.18 7.63
N THR A 114 12.63 21.16 7.86
CA THR A 114 11.86 19.92 7.97
C THR A 114 11.60 19.31 6.60
N LEU A 115 11.24 18.02 6.57
CA LEU A 115 10.91 17.30 5.34
C LEU A 115 9.44 16.91 5.33
N THR A 116 8.72 17.23 4.27
CA THR A 116 7.35 16.75 4.05
C THR A 116 7.32 15.71 2.95
N PHE A 117 6.85 14.51 3.29
CA PHE A 117 6.56 13.42 2.38
C PHE A 117 5.07 13.40 2.06
N THR A 118 4.73 13.51 0.79
CA THR A 118 3.35 13.39 0.31
C THR A 118 3.20 12.13 -0.52
N THR A 119 2.43 11.16 -0.02
CA THR A 119 2.12 9.91 -0.71
C THR A 119 0.67 9.91 -1.13
N THR A 120 0.40 9.73 -2.41
CA THR A 120 -0.96 9.72 -2.96
C THR A 120 -1.24 8.39 -3.62
N PHE A 121 -2.28 7.71 -3.16
CA PHE A 121 -2.86 6.53 -3.80
C PHE A 121 -4.04 6.97 -4.64
N LYS A 122 -4.11 6.55 -5.90
CA LYS A 122 -5.23 6.84 -6.78
C LYS A 122 -5.73 5.58 -7.47
N GLY A 123 -7.03 5.52 -7.72
CA GLY A 123 -7.66 4.43 -8.44
C GLY A 123 -8.32 3.45 -7.50
N LEU A 124 -7.74 2.25 -7.37
CA LEU A 124 -8.27 1.13 -6.60
C LEU A 124 -7.23 0.66 -5.58
N PRO A 125 -7.00 1.39 -4.48
CA PRO A 125 -6.07 0.96 -3.43
C PRO A 125 -6.36 -0.44 -2.90
N GLU A 126 -7.64 -0.81 -2.79
CA GLU A 126 -8.04 -2.18 -2.42
C GLU A 126 -9.45 -2.53 -2.91
N ARG A 127 -9.61 -3.77 -3.34
CA ARG A 127 -10.91 -4.40 -3.56
C ARG A 127 -10.87 -5.81 -3.01
N ILE A 128 -11.78 -6.12 -2.10
CA ILE A 128 -11.99 -7.46 -1.58
C ILE A 128 -13.27 -8.02 -2.22
N SER A 129 -13.18 -9.21 -2.80
CA SER A 129 -14.29 -9.83 -3.51
C SER A 129 -14.27 -11.35 -3.36
N THR A 130 -15.42 -11.99 -3.50
CA THR A 130 -15.46 -13.45 -3.69
C THR A 130 -14.99 -13.80 -5.10
N THR A 131 -14.48 -15.00 -5.31
CA THR A 131 -14.09 -15.47 -6.67
C THR A 131 -15.29 -15.58 -7.64
N ARG A 132 -16.53 -15.47 -7.15
CA ARG A 132 -17.76 -15.40 -7.95
C ARG A 132 -18.16 -13.97 -8.32
N GLY A 133 -17.35 -12.97 -7.97
CA GLY A 133 -17.52 -11.57 -8.38
C GLY A 133 -18.34 -10.69 -7.42
N ALA A 134 -18.83 -11.22 -6.30
CA ALA A 134 -19.45 -10.36 -5.27
C ALA A 134 -18.37 -9.49 -4.59
N ILE A 135 -18.53 -8.17 -4.64
CA ILE A 135 -17.65 -7.21 -3.98
C ILE A 135 -18.04 -7.14 -2.50
N LEU A 136 -17.08 -7.34 -1.60
CA LEU A 136 -17.25 -7.27 -0.16
C LEU A 136 -16.93 -5.87 0.36
N THR A 137 -15.75 -5.36 0.00
CA THR A 137 -15.32 -3.97 0.24
C THR A 137 -14.57 -3.45 -0.98
N ARG A 138 -14.55 -2.14 -1.14
CA ARG A 138 -13.85 -1.48 -2.24
C ARG A 138 -13.46 -0.07 -1.84
N ASP A 139 -12.17 0.11 -1.60
CA ASP A 139 -11.55 1.41 -1.47
C ASP A 139 -11.21 1.92 -2.87
N ALA A 140 -11.79 3.06 -3.23
CA ALA A 140 -11.65 3.64 -4.55
C ALA A 140 -11.66 5.17 -4.50
N GLY A 141 -10.84 5.76 -5.36
CA GLY A 141 -10.69 7.21 -5.46
C GLY A 141 -9.27 7.62 -5.11
N ILE A 142 -9.13 8.65 -4.28
CA ILE A 142 -7.86 9.26 -3.93
C ILE A 142 -7.74 9.30 -2.42
N ILE A 143 -6.63 8.81 -1.89
CA ILE A 143 -6.19 9.11 -0.53
C ILE A 143 -4.76 9.62 -0.58
N MET A 144 -4.53 10.79 0.00
CA MET A 144 -3.24 11.45 0.04
C MET A 144 -2.86 11.67 1.49
N PHE A 145 -1.67 11.19 1.86
CA PHE A 145 -1.05 11.42 3.15
C PHE A 145 0.05 12.45 2.99
N SER A 146 0.12 13.41 3.91
CA SER A 146 1.21 14.37 4.01
C SER A 146 1.80 14.28 5.41
N THR A 147 3.03 13.76 5.50
CA THR A 147 3.75 13.54 6.75
C THR A 147 4.97 14.44 6.79
N THR A 148 5.10 15.26 7.83
CA THR A 148 6.25 16.14 8.03
C THR A 148 7.10 15.61 9.17
N VAL A 149 8.41 15.52 8.95
CA VAL A 149 9.41 15.06 9.91
C VAL A 149 10.49 16.11 10.14
N ASP A 150 11.08 16.11 11.34
CA ASP A 150 12.25 16.92 11.64
C ASP A 150 13.56 16.30 11.10
N SER A 151 14.69 16.96 11.36
CA SER A 151 16.03 16.50 10.97
C SER A 151 16.49 15.21 11.67
N GLU A 152 15.83 14.83 12.77
CA GLU A 152 16.10 13.59 13.51
C GLU A 152 15.19 12.44 13.01
N GLY A 153 14.26 12.74 12.10
CA GLY A 153 13.29 11.79 11.57
C GLY A 153 12.03 11.64 12.43
N ASN A 154 11.83 12.48 13.45
CA ASN A 154 10.62 12.44 14.26
C ASN A 154 9.45 13.04 13.48
N VAL A 155 8.28 12.39 13.54
CA VAL A 155 7.06 12.91 12.92
C VAL A 155 6.53 14.11 13.70
N ILE A 156 6.54 15.29 13.06
CA ILE A 156 6.00 16.54 13.60
C ILE A 156 4.50 16.64 13.34
N SER A 157 4.08 16.26 12.12
CA SER A 157 2.67 16.32 11.74
C SER A 157 2.35 15.29 10.67
N GLN A 158 1.08 14.86 10.68
CA GLN A 158 0.53 14.04 9.62
C GLN A 158 -0.90 14.50 9.35
N THR A 159 -1.21 14.64 8.07
CA THR A 159 -2.54 15.00 7.59
C THR A 159 -2.89 14.11 6.42
N PHE A 160 -4.18 14.00 6.13
CA PHE A 160 -4.62 13.32 4.92
C PHE A 160 -5.83 14.00 4.30
N THR A 161 -5.97 13.79 3.00
CA THR A 161 -7.17 14.15 2.25
C THR A 161 -7.66 12.91 1.51
N GLN A 162 -8.97 12.75 1.48
CA GLN A 162 -9.62 11.58 0.91
C GLN A 162 -10.77 12.03 0.01
N SER A 163 -10.92 11.37 -1.12
CA SER A 163 -12.01 11.55 -2.07
C SER A 163 -12.42 10.20 -2.64
N GLY A 164 -13.73 9.95 -2.71
CA GLY A 164 -14.29 8.64 -3.05
C GLY A 164 -14.56 7.76 -1.82
N PRO A 165 -15.18 6.59 -2.02
CA PRO A 165 -15.43 5.64 -0.94
C PRO A 165 -14.13 4.94 -0.52
N HIS A 166 -13.80 4.94 0.77
CA HIS A 166 -12.71 4.13 1.32
C HIS A 166 -13.19 3.41 2.57
N PRO A 167 -14.16 2.48 2.47
CA PRO A 167 -14.72 1.79 3.64
C PRO A 167 -13.67 1.13 4.54
N GLU A 168 -12.60 0.55 4.00
CA GLU A 168 -11.52 -0.05 4.81
C GLU A 168 -10.75 1.05 5.55
N ALA A 169 -10.29 2.08 4.84
CA ALA A 169 -9.61 3.21 5.49
C ALA A 169 -10.51 3.95 6.51
N ASP A 170 -11.79 4.11 6.20
CA ASP A 170 -12.79 4.77 7.07
C ASP A 170 -13.06 3.94 8.34
N ALA A 171 -12.87 2.62 8.27
CA ALA A 171 -13.01 1.68 9.37
C ALA A 171 -11.68 1.35 10.08
N ASP A 172 -10.61 2.11 9.81
CA ASP A 172 -9.27 1.86 10.37
C ASP A 172 -8.80 0.41 10.11
N PHE A 173 -9.12 -0.12 8.91
CA PHE A 173 -8.78 -1.47 8.44
C PHE A 173 -9.35 -2.62 9.29
N ALA A 174 -10.33 -2.32 10.13
CA ALA A 174 -11.02 -3.35 10.91
C ALA A 174 -11.89 -4.27 10.04
N LEU A 175 -12.33 -3.80 8.86
CA LEU A 175 -13.24 -4.52 7.98
C LEU A 175 -12.58 -5.70 7.28
N PHE A 176 -11.27 -5.65 6.99
CA PHE A 176 -10.58 -6.71 6.25
C PHE A 176 -10.86 -8.10 6.83
N CYS A 177 -10.58 -8.29 8.14
CA CYS A 177 -10.80 -9.58 8.75
C CYS A 177 -12.27 -9.93 8.91
N GLU A 178 -13.15 -8.95 9.13
CA GLU A 178 -14.59 -9.18 9.21
C GLU A 178 -15.12 -9.79 7.89
N VAL A 179 -14.82 -9.16 6.76
CA VAL A 179 -15.36 -9.57 5.47
C VAL A 179 -14.68 -10.82 4.91
N VAL A 180 -13.36 -10.96 5.12
CA VAL A 180 -12.60 -12.13 4.66
C VAL A 180 -13.05 -13.37 5.43
N THR A 181 -13.17 -13.30 6.76
CA THR A 181 -13.57 -14.46 7.56
C THR A 181 -15.01 -14.87 7.27
N ALA A 182 -15.93 -13.90 7.13
CA ALA A 182 -17.32 -14.19 6.76
C ALA A 182 -17.44 -14.87 5.38
N ALA A 183 -16.59 -14.53 4.43
CA ALA A 183 -16.60 -15.12 3.10
C ALA A 183 -15.89 -16.48 3.00
N LEU A 184 -14.92 -16.75 3.88
CA LEU A 184 -14.17 -18.00 3.93
C LEU A 184 -14.79 -19.06 4.86
N ALA A 185 -15.58 -18.67 5.86
CA ALA A 185 -16.35 -19.58 6.71
C ALA A 185 -17.39 -20.35 5.91
#